data_AF-A0AAU5KUU2-F1
#
_entry.id   AF-A0AAU5KUU2-F1
#
_cell.length_a   1.000
_cell.length_b   1.000
_cell.length_c   1.000
_cell.angle_alpha   90.00
_cell.angle_beta   90.00
_cell.angle_gamma   90.00
#
_symmetry.space_group_name_H-M   'P 1'
#
loop_
_entity.id
_entity.type
_entity.pdbx_description
1 polymer ?
#
loop_
_entity_poly.entity_id
_entity_poly.type
_entity_poly.pdbx_seq_one_letter_code
_entity_poly.pdbx_strand_id
1 'polypeptide(L)'
;MSARTAPKKLTAQQAAVLDRVGAGMSNREISAALALGPDTVKRYLAQAFVRLDAQGRVHAFARAWQSGQLPHTQPVTGPPILTGEQTLILRIWAAGGSRPHTARALRVSKTTAGRREQDVLDALGTAHRVVAVRIALEHQLIDQDDESLSVLCTTPMAADPGQGRTHPLQEEESSDAEPAARPVAHSPNGPGPAGRFEEALRSVAGVIVHLGALAGLGTAPTLADILLGTAPRNRTPTVVRLVHRALALGVPCALVIPPGATDVVKNVTAAGLACAWSGAIRQGTPNPAAAYAAAAHELGALPDQCLVVCTGDQAPVAAAVGPRQVLTTATAAARTVPRRSPLPAITTRERQIAELAARGHSADQIGERLAVGEQLVRSELAALRHRFAVTDDTELVARLITAELIDTRHLRAELPARAPDLDQAERAVLALMCAGALDPGGVRAVGLTQREARAAEARAIQALSPRRSRTHAVAAALITGAVAPPLPPPASDPEPAISPAAPRRRPRLSPSRPSAGHSAPRRRCPAAEDEHAPAAR
;
A
#
# COMPACT_ATOMS: atom_id res chain seq x y z
N MET A 1 51.33 1.43 20.56
CA MET A 1 50.53 0.36 21.18
C MET A 1 49.91 0.92 22.46
N SER A 2 48.70 1.48 22.37
CA SER A 2 47.97 1.94 23.56
C SER A 2 47.65 0.74 24.45
N ALA A 3 48.01 0.79 25.72
CA ALA A 3 47.71 -0.27 26.68
C ALA A 3 46.20 -0.54 26.69
N ARG A 4 45.79 -1.74 26.23
CA ARG A 4 44.39 -2.19 26.32
C ARG A 4 44.00 -2.16 27.79
N THR A 5 43.17 -1.19 28.17
CA THR A 5 42.59 -1.14 29.51
C THR A 5 41.76 -2.42 29.67
N ALA A 6 42.04 -3.20 30.72
CA ALA A 6 41.31 -4.43 30.98
C ALA A 6 39.80 -4.16 30.96
N PRO A 7 38.98 -4.99 30.26
CA PRO A 7 37.56 -4.73 30.10
C PRO A 7 36.88 -4.64 31.47
N LYS A 8 36.17 -3.53 31.71
CA LYS A 8 35.49 -3.30 32.99
C LYS A 8 34.35 -4.31 33.14
N LYS A 9 34.38 -5.07 34.24
CA LYS A 9 33.35 -6.09 34.55
C LYS A 9 31.97 -5.45 34.67
N LEU A 10 30.97 -6.03 34.00
CA LEU A 10 29.57 -5.68 34.09
C LEU A 10 29.02 -6.05 35.48
N THR A 11 28.06 -5.26 35.95
CA THR A 11 27.25 -5.68 37.10
C THR A 11 26.31 -6.82 36.71
N ALA A 12 25.84 -7.62 37.69
CA ALA A 12 24.90 -8.70 37.44
C ALA A 12 23.62 -8.22 36.72
N GLN A 13 23.12 -7.02 37.05
CA GLN A 13 21.94 -6.42 36.41
C GLN A 13 22.21 -6.01 34.96
N GLN A 14 23.38 -5.42 34.67
CA GLN A 14 23.77 -5.07 33.30
C GLN A 14 23.95 -6.33 32.43
N ALA A 15 24.55 -7.38 32.98
CA ALA A 15 24.70 -8.67 32.31
C ALA A 15 23.34 -9.32 32.03
N ALA A 16 22.42 -9.34 33.02
CA ALA A 16 21.06 -9.86 32.84
C ALA A 16 20.28 -9.09 31.76
N VAL A 17 20.39 -7.75 31.73
CA VAL A 17 19.78 -6.93 30.66
C VAL A 17 20.37 -7.28 29.29
N LEU A 18 21.70 -7.44 29.17
CA LEU A 18 22.36 -7.81 27.92
C LEU A 18 22.05 -9.25 27.48
N ASP A 19 21.84 -10.18 28.39
CA ASP A 19 21.39 -11.54 28.05
C ASP A 19 19.99 -11.51 27.40
N ARG A 20 19.04 -10.76 27.98
CA ARG A 20 17.71 -10.57 27.38
C ARG A 20 17.77 -9.82 26.06
N VAL A 21 18.75 -8.92 25.91
CA VAL A 21 19.06 -8.30 24.61
C VAL A 21 19.44 -9.36 23.57
N GLY A 22 20.31 -10.30 23.94
CA GLY A 22 20.70 -11.43 23.09
C GLY A 22 19.53 -12.32 22.67
N ALA A 23 18.50 -12.41 23.51
CA ALA A 23 17.24 -13.10 23.20
C ALA A 23 16.28 -12.29 22.31
N GLY A 24 16.67 -11.10 21.84
CA GLY A 24 15.85 -10.27 20.93
C GLY A 24 14.76 -9.44 21.61
N MET A 25 14.68 -9.43 22.95
CA MET A 25 13.62 -8.73 23.67
C MET A 25 13.72 -7.20 23.55
N SER A 26 12.62 -6.51 23.30
CA SER A 26 12.52 -5.04 23.38
C SER A 26 12.75 -4.52 24.81
N ASN A 27 13.04 -3.23 24.98
CA ASN A 27 13.24 -2.65 26.33
C ASN A 27 12.01 -2.81 27.23
N ARG A 28 10.80 -2.84 26.65
CA ARG A 28 9.55 -3.08 27.39
C ARG A 28 9.46 -4.52 27.87
N GLU A 29 9.81 -5.48 27.01
CA GLU A 29 9.83 -6.91 27.39
C GLU A 29 10.91 -7.20 28.42
N ILE A 30 12.10 -6.61 28.29
CA ILE A 30 13.17 -6.71 29.29
C ILE A 30 12.71 -6.13 30.63
N SER A 31 12.06 -4.97 30.60
CA SER A 31 11.48 -4.32 31.77
C SER A 31 10.49 -5.24 32.48
N ALA A 32 9.57 -5.87 31.74
CA ALA A 32 8.63 -6.84 32.29
C ALA A 32 9.34 -8.10 32.84
N ALA A 33 10.28 -8.67 32.08
CA ALA A 33 10.97 -9.91 32.43
C ALA A 33 11.88 -9.79 33.66
N LEU A 34 12.43 -8.60 33.91
CA LEU A 34 13.32 -8.33 35.03
C LEU A 34 12.66 -7.51 36.16
N ALA A 35 11.35 -7.23 36.06
CA ALA A 35 10.62 -6.34 36.97
C ALA A 35 11.31 -4.98 37.18
N LEU A 36 11.80 -4.38 36.09
CA LEU A 36 12.47 -3.07 36.07
C LEU A 36 11.58 -2.02 35.40
N GLY A 37 11.77 -0.75 35.72
CA GLY A 37 11.21 0.35 34.90
C GLY A 37 11.88 0.44 33.51
N PRO A 38 11.15 0.82 32.43
CA PRO A 38 11.73 0.95 31.09
C PRO A 38 12.94 1.89 31.02
N ASP A 39 12.93 2.99 31.79
CA ASP A 39 14.05 3.92 31.83
C ASP A 39 15.25 3.36 32.61
N THR A 40 15.02 2.49 33.59
CA THR A 40 16.08 1.76 34.27
C THR A 40 16.81 0.82 33.30
N VAL A 41 16.07 0.14 32.41
CA VAL A 41 16.67 -0.70 31.35
C VAL A 41 17.54 0.14 30.42
N LYS A 42 17.05 1.29 29.95
CA LYS A 42 17.84 2.22 29.10
C LYS A 42 19.12 2.66 29.81
N ARG A 43 19.01 3.02 31.09
CA ARG A 43 20.16 3.43 31.91
C ARG A 43 21.19 2.30 32.04
N TYR A 44 20.77 1.06 32.30
CA TYR A 44 21.68 -0.08 32.36
C TYR A 44 22.34 -0.38 31.02
N LEU A 45 21.62 -0.27 29.91
CA LEU A 45 22.21 -0.41 28.57
C LEU A 45 23.25 0.67 28.29
N ALA A 46 22.95 1.94 28.57
CA ALA A 46 23.90 3.04 28.38
C ALA A 46 25.19 2.83 29.20
N GLN A 47 25.05 2.43 30.47
CA GLN A 47 26.21 2.12 31.31
C GLN A 47 26.99 0.91 30.80
N ALA A 48 26.31 -0.13 30.31
CA ALA A 48 26.96 -1.30 29.73
C ALA A 48 27.74 -0.94 28.46
N PHE A 49 27.17 -0.08 27.59
CA PHE A 49 27.86 0.40 26.37
C PHE A 49 29.16 1.12 26.71
N VAL A 50 29.13 2.03 27.70
CA VAL A 50 30.33 2.73 28.16
C VAL A 50 31.36 1.78 28.77
N ARG A 51 30.93 0.79 29.56
CA ARG A 51 31.85 -0.17 30.20
C ARG A 51 32.52 -1.12 29.21
N LEU A 52 31.81 -1.49 28.15
CA LEU A 52 32.28 -2.41 27.12
C LEU A 52 32.92 -1.71 25.92
N ASP A 53 32.98 -0.37 25.94
CA ASP A 53 33.39 0.46 24.80
C ASP A 53 32.65 0.08 23.51
N ALA A 54 31.34 -0.11 23.63
CA ALA A 54 30.49 -0.59 22.56
C ALA A 54 29.69 0.55 21.94
N GLN A 55 29.69 0.61 20.61
CA GLN A 55 28.97 1.62 19.81
C GLN A 55 27.45 1.42 19.80
N GLY A 56 26.97 0.25 20.22
CA GLY A 56 25.54 -0.04 20.20
C GLY A 56 25.21 -1.42 20.76
N ARG A 57 23.92 -1.75 20.69
CA ARG A 57 23.33 -2.94 21.35
C ARG A 57 23.93 -4.27 20.88
N VAL A 58 24.10 -4.45 19.56
CA VAL A 58 24.66 -5.68 18.99
C VAL A 58 26.13 -5.83 19.38
N HIS A 59 26.91 -4.76 19.25
CA HIS A 59 28.33 -4.73 19.62
C HIS A 59 28.52 -4.98 21.13
N ALA A 60 27.69 -4.37 21.98
CA ALA A 60 27.75 -4.56 23.42
C ALA A 60 27.48 -6.01 23.82
N PHE A 61 26.47 -6.63 23.20
CA PHE A 61 26.23 -8.06 23.39
C PHE A 61 27.44 -8.90 22.98
N ALA A 62 27.98 -8.69 21.77
CA ALA A 62 29.13 -9.44 21.26
C ALA A 62 30.37 -9.29 22.18
N ARG A 63 30.69 -8.07 22.63
CA ARG A 63 31.79 -7.81 23.58
C ARG A 63 31.58 -8.50 24.92
N ALA A 64 30.37 -8.45 25.45
CA ALA A 64 30.04 -9.10 26.73
C ALA A 64 30.11 -10.63 26.63
N TRP A 65 29.69 -11.19 25.49
CA TRP A 65 29.82 -12.62 25.19
C TRP A 65 31.29 -13.04 25.09
N GLN A 66 32.07 -12.39 24.23
CA GLN A 66 33.50 -12.68 24.00
C GLN A 66 34.34 -12.55 25.27
N SER A 67 34.01 -11.61 26.15
CA SER A 67 34.72 -11.43 27.42
C SER A 67 34.29 -12.41 28.53
N GLY A 68 33.42 -13.38 28.23
CA GLY A 68 32.97 -14.36 29.21
C GLY A 68 32.02 -13.80 30.28
N GLN A 69 31.45 -12.61 30.05
CA GLN A 69 30.57 -11.95 31.02
C GLN A 69 29.11 -12.35 30.88
N LEU A 70 28.75 -13.02 29.78
CA LEU A 70 27.44 -13.62 29.55
C LEU A 70 27.55 -15.15 29.60
N PRO A 71 26.48 -15.85 30.01
CA PRO A 71 26.46 -17.30 30.03
C PRO A 71 26.56 -17.85 28.60
N HIS A 72 27.53 -18.73 28.38
CA HIS A 72 27.63 -19.47 27.13
C HIS A 72 26.61 -20.60 27.17
N THR A 73 25.56 -20.48 26.35
CA THR A 73 24.60 -21.57 26.19
C THR A 73 25.09 -22.45 25.06
N GLN A 74 25.20 -23.76 25.27
CA GLN A 74 25.45 -24.67 24.16
C GLN A 74 24.23 -24.64 23.22
N PRO A 75 24.43 -24.45 21.91
CA PRO A 75 23.33 -24.47 20.97
C PRO A 75 22.65 -25.84 20.96
N VAL A 76 21.32 -25.85 20.96
CA VAL A 76 20.51 -27.08 20.91
C VAL A 76 20.39 -27.61 19.47
N THR A 77 20.53 -26.73 18.49
CA THR A 77 20.46 -27.05 17.06
C THR A 77 21.85 -27.30 16.47
N GLY A 78 21.92 -27.86 15.26
CA GLY A 78 23.18 -27.89 14.49
C GLY A 78 23.56 -26.51 13.94
N PRO A 79 24.83 -26.29 13.54
CA PRO A 79 25.27 -25.02 13.00
C PRO A 79 24.54 -24.69 11.68
N PRO A 80 23.99 -23.48 11.52
CA PRO A 80 23.40 -23.07 10.25
C PRO A 80 24.47 -22.97 9.16
N ILE A 81 24.11 -23.35 7.94
CA ILE A 81 24.98 -23.24 6.77
C ILE A 81 24.88 -21.81 6.24
N LEU A 82 25.96 -21.05 6.37
CA LEU A 82 26.06 -19.66 5.90
C LEU A 82 27.10 -19.54 4.79
N THR A 83 26.85 -18.63 3.85
CA THR A 83 27.86 -18.26 2.85
C THR A 83 28.96 -17.39 3.48
N GLY A 84 30.14 -17.34 2.85
CA GLY A 84 31.22 -16.46 3.33
C GLY A 84 30.80 -14.97 3.40
N GLU A 85 29.92 -14.53 2.50
CA GLU A 85 29.33 -13.18 2.54
C GLU A 85 28.45 -12.97 3.77
N GLN A 86 27.57 -13.93 4.08
CA GLN A 86 26.69 -13.86 5.26
C GLN A 86 27.50 -13.86 6.57
N THR A 87 28.54 -14.69 6.65
CA THR A 87 29.47 -14.72 7.78
C THR A 87 30.20 -13.38 7.93
N LEU A 88 30.64 -12.76 6.84
CA LEU A 88 31.26 -11.43 6.87
C LEU A 88 30.30 -10.37 7.42
N ILE A 89 29.02 -10.38 7.04
CA ILE A 89 28.01 -9.45 7.55
C ILE A 89 27.82 -9.60 9.06
N LEU A 90 27.74 -10.84 9.55
CA LEU A 90 27.63 -11.13 10.99
C LEU A 90 28.84 -10.61 11.76
N ARG A 91 30.05 -10.79 11.20
CA ARG A 91 31.28 -10.27 11.80
C ARG A 91 31.28 -8.74 11.84
N ILE A 92 30.81 -8.07 10.79
CA ILE A 92 30.65 -6.60 10.76
C ILE A 92 29.69 -6.15 11.86
N TRP A 93 28.53 -6.80 12.02
CA TRP A 93 27.59 -6.46 13.09
C TRP A 93 28.15 -6.69 14.49
N ALA A 94 28.87 -7.79 14.70
CA ALA A 94 29.52 -8.11 15.97
C ALA A 94 30.58 -7.05 16.34
N ALA A 95 31.30 -6.52 15.35
CA ALA A 95 32.25 -5.41 15.50
C ALA A 95 31.59 -4.02 15.66
N GLY A 96 30.25 -3.94 15.67
CA GLY A 96 29.50 -2.69 15.76
C GLY A 96 29.31 -1.93 14.44
N GLY A 97 29.66 -2.56 13.32
CA GLY A 97 29.45 -2.00 12.00
C GLY A 97 27.97 -1.80 11.67
N SER A 98 27.69 -0.63 11.09
CA SER A 98 26.38 -0.26 10.53
C SER A 98 26.25 -0.66 9.06
N ARG A 99 25.05 -0.52 8.48
CA ARG A 99 24.79 -0.81 7.06
C ARG A 99 25.79 -0.14 6.08
N PRO A 100 26.23 1.12 6.27
CA PRO A 100 27.32 1.70 5.48
C PRO A 100 28.62 0.90 5.50
N HIS A 101 28.99 0.30 6.64
CA HIS A 101 30.15 -0.57 6.76
C HIS A 101 29.96 -1.86 5.97
N THR A 102 28.78 -2.47 6.04
CA THR A 102 28.42 -3.61 5.21
C THR A 102 28.50 -3.28 3.72
N ALA A 103 27.94 -2.14 3.30
CA ALA A 103 27.99 -1.69 1.92
C ALA A 103 29.44 -1.50 1.43
N ARG A 104 30.29 -0.87 2.24
CA ARG A 104 31.71 -0.66 1.94
C ARG A 104 32.47 -1.98 1.85
N ALA A 105 32.31 -2.87 2.84
CA ALA A 105 33.00 -4.14 2.90
C ALA A 105 32.65 -5.05 1.71
N LEU A 106 31.37 -5.04 1.30
CA LEU A 106 30.87 -5.82 0.17
C LEU A 106 31.05 -5.12 -1.19
N ARG A 107 31.51 -3.86 -1.21
CA ARG A 107 31.58 -3.00 -2.41
C ARG A 107 30.25 -2.91 -3.16
N VAL A 108 29.15 -2.75 -2.42
CA VAL A 108 27.79 -2.64 -2.96
C VAL A 108 27.10 -1.35 -2.50
N SER A 109 25.98 -1.01 -3.13
CA SER A 109 25.15 0.11 -2.69
C SER A 109 24.57 -0.12 -1.29
N LYS A 110 24.23 0.96 -0.55
CA LYS A 110 23.55 0.86 0.76
C LYS A 110 22.25 0.07 0.69
N THR A 111 21.49 0.20 -0.40
CA THR A 111 20.24 -0.52 -0.62
C THR A 111 20.49 -2.01 -0.81
N THR A 112 21.49 -2.38 -1.62
CA THR A 112 21.90 -3.78 -1.81
C THR A 112 22.38 -4.38 -0.50
N ALA A 113 23.22 -3.66 0.26
CA ALA A 113 23.65 -4.08 1.59
C ALA A 113 22.46 -4.35 2.52
N GLY A 114 21.44 -3.48 2.50
CA GLY A 114 20.22 -3.69 3.27
C GLY A 114 19.46 -4.97 2.93
N ARG A 115 19.46 -5.40 1.65
CA ARG A 115 18.88 -6.69 1.24
C ARG A 115 19.74 -7.86 1.71
N ARG A 116 21.07 -7.79 1.56
CA ARG A 116 21.99 -8.82 2.04
C ARG A 116 21.92 -9.02 3.55
N GLU A 117 21.77 -7.92 4.29
CA GLU A 117 21.50 -7.93 5.72
C GLU A 117 20.20 -8.69 6.05
N GLN A 118 19.15 -8.54 5.22
CA GLN A 118 17.90 -9.27 5.39
C GLN A 118 18.05 -10.76 5.04
N ASP A 119 18.78 -11.09 3.98
CA ASP A 119 19.06 -12.48 3.60
C ASP A 119 19.75 -13.26 4.75
N VAL A 120 20.63 -12.61 5.52
CA VAL A 120 21.27 -13.19 6.72
C VAL A 120 20.24 -13.46 7.81
N LEU A 121 19.33 -12.51 8.06
CA LEU A 121 18.27 -12.63 9.06
C LEU A 121 17.30 -13.77 8.71
N ASP A 122 16.91 -13.86 7.44
CA ASP A 122 16.03 -14.89 6.93
C ASP A 122 16.69 -16.28 7.01
N ALA A 123 17.97 -16.39 6.64
CA ALA A 123 18.74 -17.64 6.73
C ALA A 123 18.88 -18.16 8.18
N LEU A 124 18.90 -17.25 9.17
CA LEU A 124 18.97 -17.59 10.59
C LEU A 124 17.59 -17.65 11.27
N GLY A 125 16.51 -17.44 10.51
CA GLY A 125 15.13 -17.50 11.02
C GLY A 125 14.83 -16.46 12.11
N THR A 126 15.44 -15.27 12.04
CA THR A 126 15.28 -14.23 13.07
C THR A 126 15.10 -12.85 12.48
N ALA A 127 14.24 -12.02 13.08
CA ALA A 127 14.07 -10.62 12.69
C ALA A 127 15.12 -9.67 13.31
N HIS A 128 15.96 -10.16 14.22
CA HIS A 128 16.82 -9.30 15.05
C HIS A 128 18.31 -9.60 14.86
N ARG A 129 19.08 -8.57 14.46
CA ARG A 129 20.55 -8.67 14.26
C ARG A 129 21.30 -9.21 15.48
N VAL A 130 20.87 -8.86 16.69
CA VAL A 130 21.53 -9.32 17.92
C VAL A 130 21.32 -10.81 18.16
N VAL A 131 20.15 -11.33 17.79
CA VAL A 131 19.85 -12.78 17.86
C VAL A 131 20.67 -13.51 16.80
N ALA A 132 20.77 -12.96 15.58
CA ALA A 132 21.63 -13.50 14.54
C ALA A 132 23.10 -13.60 14.97
N VAL A 133 23.65 -12.54 15.59
CA VAL A 133 25.02 -12.54 16.13
C VAL A 133 25.18 -13.53 17.28
N ARG A 134 24.17 -13.64 18.17
CA ARG A 134 24.17 -14.66 19.22
C ARG A 134 24.26 -16.07 18.64
N ILE A 135 23.40 -16.43 17.69
CA ILE A 135 23.43 -17.74 17.02
C ILE A 135 24.81 -17.98 16.41
N ALA A 136 25.37 -16.99 15.71
CA ALA A 136 26.70 -17.10 15.11
C ALA A 136 27.81 -17.35 16.14
N LEU A 137 27.75 -16.70 17.31
CA LEU A 137 28.72 -16.89 18.39
C LEU A 137 28.55 -18.23 19.12
N GLU A 138 27.30 -18.65 19.38
CA GLU A 138 26.99 -19.96 20.00
C GLU A 138 27.51 -21.13 19.15
N HIS A 139 27.42 -20.99 17.83
CA HIS A 139 27.92 -21.98 16.87
C HIS A 139 29.37 -21.77 16.42
N GLN A 140 30.08 -20.78 16.99
CA GLN A 140 31.47 -20.46 16.61
C GLN A 140 31.65 -20.19 15.10
N LEU A 141 30.62 -19.65 14.44
CA LEU A 141 30.67 -19.27 13.02
C LEU A 141 31.46 -17.99 12.77
N ILE A 142 31.61 -17.18 13.81
CA ILE A 142 32.42 -15.97 13.79
C ILE A 142 33.44 -16.06 14.91
N ASP A 143 34.69 -15.77 14.57
CA ASP A 143 35.81 -15.90 15.50
C ASP A 143 35.84 -14.77 16.52
N GLN A 144 36.29 -15.08 17.75
CA GLN A 144 36.27 -14.14 18.87
C GLN A 144 37.38 -13.10 18.78
N ASP A 145 38.47 -13.43 18.08
CA ASP A 145 39.72 -12.69 18.10
C ASP A 145 40.01 -11.89 16.82
N ASP A 146 39.06 -11.77 15.90
CA ASP A 146 39.32 -11.11 14.61
C ASP A 146 39.35 -9.58 14.72
N GLU A 147 40.46 -9.08 15.27
CA GLU A 147 40.77 -7.66 15.47
C GLU A 147 40.79 -6.89 14.15
N SER A 148 41.02 -7.57 13.02
CA SER A 148 41.11 -6.99 11.67
C SER A 148 39.84 -6.24 11.27
N LEU A 149 38.67 -6.63 11.79
CA LEU A 149 37.40 -5.98 11.46
C LEU A 149 37.07 -4.77 12.34
N SER A 150 37.68 -4.67 13.52
CA SER A 150 37.55 -3.48 14.34
C SER A 150 38.12 -2.25 13.60
N VAL A 151 39.18 -2.45 12.80
CA VAL A 151 39.75 -1.41 11.91
C VAL A 151 38.74 -0.94 10.87
N LEU A 152 38.00 -1.85 10.25
CA LEU A 152 36.99 -1.49 9.24
C LEU A 152 35.83 -0.67 9.81
N CYS A 153 35.49 -0.86 11.09
CA CYS A 153 34.39 -0.17 11.75
C CYS A 153 34.83 1.11 12.51
N THR A 154 36.11 1.23 12.84
CA THR A 154 36.67 2.39 13.54
C THR A 154 37.22 3.44 12.60
N THR A 155 37.50 3.10 11.34
CA THR A 155 37.92 4.10 10.35
C THR A 155 36.80 5.14 10.24
N PRO A 156 37.02 6.39 10.72
CA PRO A 156 35.99 7.41 10.68
C PRO A 156 35.51 7.51 9.25
N MET A 157 34.19 7.59 9.06
CA MET A 157 33.66 7.98 7.75
C MET A 157 34.30 9.33 7.44
N ALA A 158 35.30 9.35 6.56
CA ALA A 158 35.80 10.59 5.99
C ALA A 158 34.55 11.34 5.56
N ALA A 159 34.33 12.51 6.17
CA ALA A 159 33.17 13.34 5.90
C ALA A 159 33.17 13.53 4.38
N ASP A 160 32.21 12.90 3.71
CA ASP A 160 32.09 12.84 2.26
C ASP A 160 32.08 14.28 1.72
N PRO A 161 33.22 14.82 1.22
CA PRO A 161 33.28 16.19 0.77
C PRO A 161 32.91 16.13 -0.71
N GLY A 162 31.61 16.02 -1.00
CA GLY A 162 31.09 16.26 -2.34
C GLY A 162 30.29 15.11 -2.95
N GLN A 163 29.01 15.03 -2.58
CA GLN A 163 28.00 14.70 -3.59
C GLN A 163 27.78 15.92 -4.48
N GLY A 164 28.61 16.05 -5.50
CA GLY A 164 28.52 17.13 -6.47
C GLY A 164 29.61 17.05 -7.51
N ARG A 165 29.55 16.05 -8.39
CA ARG A 165 30.02 16.07 -9.81
C ARG A 165 29.95 14.66 -10.39
N THR A 166 28.89 14.41 -11.16
CA THR A 166 28.92 13.40 -12.22
C THR A 166 29.84 13.94 -13.32
N HIS A 167 30.98 13.30 -13.55
CA HIS A 167 31.71 13.45 -14.80
C HIS A 167 30.92 12.75 -15.93
N PRO A 168 30.75 13.36 -17.10
CA PRO A 168 30.26 12.68 -18.28
C PRO A 168 31.37 11.79 -18.84
N LEU A 169 31.03 10.53 -19.14
CA LEU A 169 31.86 9.70 -20.00
C LEU A 169 31.69 10.22 -21.44
N GLN A 170 32.80 10.60 -22.04
CA GLN A 170 32.93 10.97 -23.44
C GLN A 170 32.56 9.79 -24.33
N GLU A 171 31.76 10.11 -25.34
CA GLU A 171 31.68 9.42 -26.62
C GLU A 171 33.03 9.59 -27.33
N GLU A 172 33.61 8.49 -27.81
CA GLU A 172 34.49 8.52 -28.98
C GLU A 172 34.03 7.45 -29.97
N GLU A 173 33.93 7.93 -31.20
CA GLU A 173 33.45 7.33 -32.43
C GLU A 173 34.37 6.21 -32.94
N SER A 174 33.80 5.34 -33.79
CA SER A 174 34.33 4.99 -35.13
C SER A 174 34.06 3.52 -35.46
N SER A 175 33.27 3.28 -36.51
CA SER A 175 33.76 2.60 -37.72
C SER A 175 32.61 2.24 -38.65
N ASP A 176 32.79 2.63 -39.90
CA ASP A 176 31.94 2.47 -41.08
C ASP A 176 31.53 1.02 -41.41
N ALA A 177 30.35 0.86 -42.02
CA ALA A 177 30.12 0.03 -43.20
C ALA A 177 28.69 0.20 -43.76
N GLU A 178 28.55 0.99 -44.83
CA GLU A 178 27.57 0.78 -45.90
C GLU A 178 27.98 -0.47 -46.73
N PRO A 179 27.11 -1.19 -47.47
CA PRO A 179 26.37 -0.57 -48.59
C PRO A 179 25.00 -1.16 -48.97
N ALA A 180 24.37 -0.47 -49.92
CA ALA A 180 23.65 -0.98 -51.09
C ALA A 180 22.16 -0.64 -51.20
N ALA A 181 21.86 0.05 -52.28
CA ALA A 181 20.59 0.64 -52.63
C ALA A 181 19.78 -0.19 -53.65
N ARG A 182 18.45 -0.08 -53.53
CA ARG A 182 17.39 -0.10 -54.58
C ARG A 182 17.00 -1.46 -55.19
N PRO A 183 15.73 -1.65 -55.66
CA PRO A 183 14.87 -0.62 -56.26
C PRO A 183 13.38 -0.57 -55.87
N VAL A 184 12.79 0.49 -56.42
CA VAL A 184 11.42 0.98 -56.44
C VAL A 184 10.44 -0.01 -57.07
N ALA A 185 9.24 -0.11 -56.49
CA ALA A 185 8.02 -0.48 -57.22
C ALA A 185 6.89 0.48 -56.84
N HIS A 186 6.27 1.07 -57.85
CA HIS A 186 5.12 1.95 -57.75
C HIS A 186 3.80 1.16 -57.74
N SER A 187 2.81 1.85 -57.17
CA SER A 187 1.41 1.88 -57.63
C SER A 187 0.43 0.89 -57.00
N PRO A 188 -0.89 1.13 -57.13
CA PRO A 188 -1.66 1.88 -56.13
C PRO A 188 -2.87 1.06 -55.66
N ASN A 189 -3.54 1.46 -54.57
CA ASN A 189 -5.00 1.32 -54.40
C ASN A 189 -5.39 1.81 -53.01
N GLY A 190 -6.23 2.85 -52.98
CA GLY A 190 -6.84 3.33 -51.75
C GLY A 190 -7.90 2.34 -51.24
N PRO A 191 -8.14 2.27 -49.92
CA PRO A 191 -9.34 1.64 -49.42
C PRO A 191 -10.51 2.61 -49.58
N GLY A 192 -11.48 2.22 -50.41
CA GLY A 192 -12.82 2.81 -50.42
C GLY A 192 -13.53 2.61 -49.07
N PRO A 193 -14.69 3.26 -48.86
CA PRO A 193 -15.40 3.27 -47.58
C PRO A 193 -16.15 1.95 -47.38
N ALA A 194 -15.44 0.89 -47.02
CA ALA A 194 -16.01 -0.39 -46.61
C ALA A 194 -15.29 -0.85 -45.33
N GLY A 195 -15.72 -0.29 -44.19
CA GLY A 195 -15.12 -0.61 -42.88
C GLY A 195 -15.84 0.01 -41.69
N ARG A 196 -17.15 0.29 -41.79
CA ARG A 196 -17.94 0.93 -40.72
C ARG A 196 -19.23 0.18 -40.37
N PHE A 197 -19.20 -1.15 -40.43
CA PHE A 197 -20.35 -1.99 -40.05
C PHE A 197 -20.06 -3.04 -38.98
N GLU A 198 -18.85 -3.09 -38.40
CA GLU A 198 -18.51 -4.11 -37.40
C GLU A 198 -18.92 -3.77 -35.95
N GLU A 199 -19.49 -2.60 -35.66
CA GLU A 199 -19.82 -2.22 -34.26
C GLU A 199 -21.32 -2.26 -33.88
N ALA A 200 -22.19 -2.67 -34.80
CA ALA A 200 -23.62 -2.84 -34.52
C ALA A 200 -24.12 -4.21 -35.01
N LEU A 201 -24.47 -5.10 -34.08
CA LEU A 201 -25.09 -6.38 -34.42
C LEU A 201 -26.60 -6.19 -34.66
N ARG A 202 -27.11 -6.76 -35.75
CA ARG A 202 -28.53 -7.07 -35.93
C ARG A 202 -28.68 -8.58 -35.97
N SER A 203 -29.41 -9.17 -35.02
CA SER A 203 -29.81 -10.57 -35.17
C SER A 203 -30.99 -10.69 -36.13
N VAL A 204 -31.22 -11.89 -36.68
CA VAL A 204 -32.40 -12.21 -37.51
C VAL A 204 -33.73 -12.00 -36.74
N ALA A 205 -33.66 -11.87 -35.41
CA ALA A 205 -34.78 -11.57 -34.52
C ALA A 205 -34.85 -10.08 -34.08
N GLY A 206 -34.13 -9.17 -34.74
CA GLY A 206 -34.28 -7.72 -34.52
C GLY A 206 -33.51 -7.12 -33.34
N VAL A 207 -32.57 -7.86 -32.74
CA VAL A 207 -31.80 -7.37 -31.58
C VAL A 207 -30.68 -6.42 -32.05
N ILE A 208 -30.62 -5.21 -31.47
CA ILE A 208 -29.50 -4.27 -31.62
C ILE A 208 -28.74 -4.16 -30.30
N VAL A 209 -27.48 -4.62 -30.27
CA VAL A 209 -26.59 -4.48 -29.11
C VAL A 209 -25.43 -3.56 -29.48
N HIS A 210 -25.30 -2.45 -28.77
CA HIS A 210 -24.15 -1.55 -28.92
C HIS A 210 -23.00 -2.04 -28.03
N LEU A 211 -21.98 -2.64 -28.64
CA LEU A 211 -20.85 -3.25 -27.92
C LEU A 211 -20.01 -2.22 -27.14
N GLY A 212 -19.94 -0.97 -27.62
CA GLY A 212 -19.27 0.14 -26.92
C GLY A 212 -19.89 0.50 -25.55
N ALA A 213 -21.16 0.17 -25.30
CA ALA A 213 -21.78 0.37 -23.97
C ALA A 213 -21.35 -0.71 -22.96
N LEU A 214 -20.86 -1.86 -23.44
CA LEU A 214 -20.36 -2.97 -22.62
C LEU A 214 -18.86 -2.85 -22.31
N ALA A 215 -18.12 -2.05 -23.09
CA ALA A 215 -16.67 -1.84 -22.93
C ALA A 215 -16.30 -1.23 -21.56
N GLY A 216 -17.22 -0.52 -20.90
CA GLY A 216 -17.02 0.05 -19.56
C GLY A 216 -17.17 -0.94 -18.39
N LEU A 217 -17.53 -2.21 -18.65
CA LEU A 217 -17.89 -3.19 -17.61
C LEU A 217 -16.80 -4.24 -17.31
N GLY A 218 -15.56 -4.05 -17.77
CA GLY A 218 -14.47 -5.04 -17.69
C GLY A 218 -14.41 -5.94 -18.93
N THR A 219 -13.51 -6.95 -18.97
CA THR A 219 -13.26 -7.79 -20.15
C THR A 219 -14.55 -8.40 -20.70
N ALA A 220 -15.08 -7.78 -21.74
CA ALA A 220 -16.29 -8.23 -22.40
C ALA A 220 -16.03 -9.60 -23.07
N PRO A 221 -16.97 -10.55 -23.01
CA PRO A 221 -16.85 -11.79 -23.78
C PRO A 221 -16.71 -11.48 -25.26
N THR A 222 -15.95 -12.30 -25.99
CA THR A 222 -15.75 -12.09 -27.41
C THR A 222 -17.05 -12.37 -28.18
N LEU A 223 -17.18 -11.79 -29.38
CA LEU A 223 -18.32 -12.01 -30.27
C LEU A 223 -18.64 -13.51 -30.47
N ALA A 224 -17.61 -14.34 -30.61
CA ALA A 224 -17.74 -15.78 -30.75
C ALA A 224 -18.35 -16.42 -29.49
N ASP A 225 -17.93 -15.99 -28.29
CA ASP A 225 -18.44 -16.52 -27.02
C ASP A 225 -19.93 -16.20 -26.81
N ILE A 226 -20.35 -15.00 -27.24
CA ILE A 226 -21.75 -14.54 -27.14
C ILE A 226 -22.65 -15.32 -28.10
N LEU A 227 -22.19 -15.56 -29.33
CA LEU A 227 -22.97 -16.24 -30.37
C LEU A 227 -22.99 -17.77 -30.22
N LEU A 228 -21.94 -18.36 -29.64
CA LEU A 228 -21.83 -19.81 -29.42
C LEU A 228 -22.49 -20.29 -28.11
N GLY A 229 -23.07 -19.37 -27.31
CA GLY A 229 -23.77 -19.72 -26.07
C GLY A 229 -22.86 -20.22 -24.94
N THR A 230 -21.54 -20.05 -25.06
CA THR A 230 -20.57 -20.48 -24.06
C THR A 230 -20.44 -19.41 -22.98
N ALA A 231 -21.06 -19.63 -21.82
CA ALA A 231 -20.96 -18.67 -20.71
C ALA A 231 -19.52 -18.65 -20.13
N PRO A 232 -18.89 -17.48 -19.97
CA PRO A 232 -17.58 -17.40 -19.32
C PRO A 232 -17.71 -17.72 -17.82
N ARG A 233 -16.81 -18.57 -17.30
CA ARG A 233 -16.88 -19.15 -15.94
C ARG A 233 -16.50 -18.20 -14.79
N ASN A 234 -16.36 -16.88 -15.03
CA ASN A 234 -16.03 -15.92 -13.98
C ASN A 234 -16.83 -14.62 -14.09
N ARG A 235 -17.21 -14.11 -12.90
CA ARG A 235 -18.01 -12.90 -12.58
C ARG A 235 -18.38 -12.02 -13.78
N THR A 236 -19.51 -12.31 -14.41
CA THR A 236 -20.04 -11.50 -15.52
C THR A 236 -20.92 -10.35 -15.00
N PRO A 237 -20.85 -9.14 -15.58
CA PRO A 237 -21.70 -8.02 -15.21
C PRO A 237 -23.21 -8.34 -15.35
N THR A 238 -24.04 -7.78 -14.46
CA THR A 238 -25.49 -8.02 -14.40
C THR A 238 -26.22 -7.77 -15.73
N VAL A 239 -25.78 -6.76 -16.49
CA VAL A 239 -26.36 -6.42 -17.80
C VAL A 239 -26.13 -7.52 -18.83
N VAL A 240 -24.93 -8.10 -18.87
CA VAL A 240 -24.58 -9.21 -19.78
C VAL A 240 -25.41 -10.45 -19.45
N ARG A 241 -25.60 -10.77 -18.16
CA ARG A 241 -26.49 -11.85 -17.72
C ARG A 241 -27.96 -11.62 -18.14
N LEU A 242 -28.44 -10.38 -18.10
CA LEU A 242 -29.80 -10.04 -18.48
C LEU A 242 -30.01 -10.16 -20.01
N VAL A 243 -29.04 -9.71 -20.81
CA VAL A 243 -29.07 -9.87 -22.27
C VAL A 243 -29.04 -11.36 -22.66
N HIS A 244 -28.13 -12.16 -22.07
CA HIS A 244 -28.09 -13.60 -22.32
C HIS A 244 -29.38 -14.31 -21.91
N ARG A 245 -29.98 -13.93 -20.78
CA ARG A 245 -31.24 -14.52 -20.33
C ARG A 245 -32.40 -14.14 -21.24
N ALA A 246 -32.45 -12.92 -21.76
CA ALA A 246 -33.47 -12.51 -22.73
C ALA A 246 -33.35 -13.28 -24.05
N LEU A 247 -32.12 -13.45 -24.56
CA LEU A 247 -31.84 -14.24 -25.77
C LEU A 247 -32.20 -15.73 -25.59
N ALA A 248 -31.84 -16.33 -24.45
CA ALA A 248 -32.17 -17.72 -24.14
C ALA A 248 -33.69 -17.96 -23.99
N LEU A 249 -34.46 -16.91 -23.70
CA LEU A 249 -35.92 -16.95 -23.60
C LEU A 249 -36.62 -16.57 -24.93
N GLY A 250 -35.87 -16.36 -26.02
CA GLY A 250 -36.42 -15.99 -27.32
C GLY A 250 -37.08 -14.59 -27.34
N VAL A 251 -36.74 -13.72 -26.39
CA VAL A 251 -37.33 -12.39 -26.27
C VAL A 251 -36.48 -11.38 -27.07
N PRO A 252 -37.06 -10.67 -28.06
CA PRO A 252 -36.37 -9.58 -28.72
C PRO A 252 -36.14 -8.44 -27.73
N CYS A 253 -34.89 -8.02 -27.55
CA CYS A 253 -34.49 -7.00 -26.56
C CYS A 253 -33.82 -5.80 -27.23
N ALA A 254 -34.07 -4.60 -26.70
CA ALA A 254 -33.42 -3.36 -27.11
C ALA A 254 -32.77 -2.69 -25.88
N LEU A 255 -31.51 -2.29 -26.01
CA LEU A 255 -30.74 -1.62 -24.95
C LEU A 255 -30.47 -0.15 -25.32
N VAL A 256 -30.94 0.81 -24.52
CA VAL A 256 -30.64 2.24 -24.71
C VAL A 256 -30.39 2.92 -23.36
N ILE A 257 -29.29 3.66 -23.21
CA ILE A 257 -29.01 4.54 -22.05
C ILE A 257 -28.30 5.82 -22.51
N PRO A 258 -28.78 7.05 -22.19
CA PRO A 258 -27.91 8.09 -21.56
C PRO A 258 -28.64 9.06 -20.58
N PRO A 259 -27.97 9.80 -19.63
CA PRO A 259 -26.73 10.59 -19.83
C PRO A 259 -25.59 10.42 -18.79
N GLY A 260 -24.36 10.78 -19.23
CA GLY A 260 -23.13 10.82 -18.44
C GLY A 260 -21.81 10.53 -19.20
N ALA A 261 -21.86 10.09 -20.46
CA ALA A 261 -20.64 9.78 -21.20
C ALA A 261 -20.06 11.01 -21.92
N THR A 262 -18.74 11.19 -21.82
CA THR A 262 -18.09 12.51 -21.94
C THR A 262 -17.81 12.98 -23.37
N ASP A 263 -17.90 12.13 -24.40
CA ASP A 263 -18.11 12.56 -25.79
C ASP A 263 -18.81 11.47 -26.62
N VAL A 264 -20.10 11.33 -26.35
CA VAL A 264 -21.00 10.33 -26.98
C VAL A 264 -21.43 10.76 -28.36
N VAL A 265 -21.47 12.06 -28.63
CA VAL A 265 -21.97 12.62 -29.89
C VAL A 265 -21.06 12.21 -31.04
N LYS A 266 -19.74 12.23 -30.85
CA LYS A 266 -18.78 11.81 -31.88
C LYS A 266 -18.87 10.31 -32.21
N ASN A 267 -19.08 9.46 -31.21
CA ASN A 267 -19.11 8.00 -31.38
C ASN A 267 -20.46 7.48 -31.87
N VAL A 268 -21.57 8.08 -31.44
CA VAL A 268 -22.93 7.75 -31.93
C VAL A 268 -23.16 8.27 -33.35
N THR A 269 -22.55 9.39 -33.73
CA THR A 269 -22.58 9.89 -35.12
C THR A 269 -21.71 9.05 -36.05
N ALA A 270 -20.61 8.48 -35.55
CA ALA A 270 -19.73 7.59 -36.32
C ALA A 270 -20.34 6.20 -36.60
N ALA A 271 -21.24 5.72 -35.73
CA ALA A 271 -21.88 4.41 -35.82
C ALA A 271 -23.27 4.39 -36.50
N GLY A 272 -23.78 5.54 -36.97
CA GLY A 272 -25.04 5.62 -37.75
C GLY A 272 -26.33 5.32 -36.96
N LEU A 273 -26.28 5.20 -35.63
CA LEU A 273 -27.40 4.80 -34.77
C LEU A 273 -28.26 5.98 -34.26
N ALA A 274 -28.09 7.18 -34.84
CA ALA A 274 -28.70 8.41 -34.35
C ALA A 274 -30.22 8.57 -34.63
N CYS A 275 -30.84 7.75 -35.47
CA CYS A 275 -32.05 8.21 -36.16
C CYS A 275 -33.40 8.08 -35.42
N ALA A 276 -33.71 7.01 -34.69
CA ALA A 276 -35.12 6.80 -34.30
C ALA A 276 -35.56 7.61 -33.07
N TRP A 277 -34.88 7.46 -31.93
CA TRP A 277 -35.36 7.98 -30.64
C TRP A 277 -34.79 9.36 -30.30
N SER A 278 -33.48 9.53 -30.50
CA SER A 278 -32.77 10.76 -30.11
C SER A 278 -33.07 11.94 -31.06
N GLY A 279 -33.56 11.66 -32.27
CA GLY A 279 -34.10 12.66 -33.19
C GLY A 279 -35.45 13.20 -32.73
N ALA A 280 -36.38 12.31 -32.36
CA ALA A 280 -37.71 12.68 -31.88
C ALA A 280 -37.67 13.55 -30.62
N ILE A 281 -36.85 13.19 -29.61
CA ILE A 281 -36.73 13.99 -28.38
C ILE A 281 -36.04 15.34 -28.62
N ARG A 282 -35.04 15.42 -29.51
CA ARG A 282 -34.37 16.70 -29.85
C ARG A 282 -35.21 17.61 -30.74
N GLN A 283 -36.13 17.06 -31.53
CA GLN A 283 -37.11 17.82 -32.31
C GLN A 283 -38.32 18.27 -31.47
N GLY A 284 -38.27 18.09 -30.15
CA GLY A 284 -39.30 18.56 -29.25
C GLY A 284 -40.61 17.78 -29.38
N THR A 285 -40.57 16.48 -29.73
CA THR A 285 -41.80 15.69 -29.55
C THR A 285 -42.16 15.70 -28.06
N PRO A 286 -43.34 16.24 -27.70
CA PRO A 286 -43.72 16.41 -26.30
C PRO A 286 -44.01 15.07 -25.60
N ASN A 287 -43.95 13.96 -26.34
CA ASN A 287 -44.34 12.65 -25.86
C ASN A 287 -43.24 11.59 -26.11
N PRO A 288 -42.39 11.29 -25.11
CA PRO A 288 -41.40 10.23 -25.19
C PRO A 288 -41.98 8.84 -25.50
N ALA A 289 -43.29 8.64 -25.31
CA ALA A 289 -44.00 7.43 -25.74
C ALA A 289 -44.06 7.27 -27.26
N ALA A 290 -44.19 8.37 -28.01
CA ALA A 290 -44.22 8.33 -29.47
C ALA A 290 -42.84 7.94 -30.06
N ALA A 291 -41.75 8.39 -29.42
CA ALA A 291 -40.38 8.06 -29.83
C ALA A 291 -40.06 6.57 -29.64
N TYR A 292 -40.54 5.96 -28.54
CA TYR A 292 -40.41 4.52 -28.30
C TYR A 292 -41.23 3.71 -29.30
N ALA A 293 -42.49 4.08 -29.55
CA ALA A 293 -43.34 3.37 -30.50
C ALA A 293 -42.77 3.40 -31.92
N ALA A 294 -42.18 4.53 -32.32
CA ALA A 294 -41.48 4.66 -33.60
C ALA A 294 -40.24 3.75 -33.68
N ALA A 295 -39.42 3.70 -32.62
CA ALA A 295 -38.26 2.82 -32.57
C ALA A 295 -38.65 1.33 -32.60
N ALA A 296 -39.72 0.93 -31.91
CA ALA A 296 -40.23 -0.44 -31.97
C ALA A 296 -40.72 -0.79 -33.39
N HIS A 297 -41.45 0.12 -34.04
CA HIS A 297 -41.94 -0.06 -35.41
C HIS A 297 -40.78 -0.15 -36.43
N GLU A 298 -39.73 0.65 -36.27
CA GLU A 298 -38.51 0.55 -37.11
C GLU A 298 -37.74 -0.77 -36.92
N LEU A 299 -37.93 -1.44 -35.78
CA LEU A 299 -37.41 -2.79 -35.52
C LEU A 299 -38.34 -3.90 -36.03
N GLY A 300 -39.48 -3.55 -36.64
CA GLY A 300 -40.50 -4.51 -37.07
C GLY A 300 -41.19 -5.22 -35.91
N ALA A 301 -41.13 -4.66 -34.70
CA ALA A 301 -41.73 -5.20 -33.50
C ALA A 301 -42.87 -4.30 -33.01
N LEU A 302 -43.87 -4.90 -32.37
CA LEU A 302 -44.87 -4.10 -31.67
C LEU A 302 -44.29 -3.59 -30.33
N PRO A 303 -44.61 -2.36 -29.91
CA PRO A 303 -44.10 -1.76 -28.67
C PRO A 303 -44.30 -2.65 -27.43
N ASP A 304 -45.39 -3.40 -27.38
CA ASP A 304 -45.79 -4.34 -26.33
C ASP A 304 -45.09 -5.70 -26.36
N GLN A 305 -44.24 -5.94 -27.36
CA GLN A 305 -43.42 -7.15 -27.48
C GLN A 305 -41.96 -6.92 -27.05
N CYS A 306 -41.55 -5.66 -26.90
CA CYS A 306 -40.17 -5.33 -26.57
C CYS A 306 -39.93 -5.32 -25.06
N LEU A 307 -38.71 -5.71 -24.68
CA LEU A 307 -38.18 -5.57 -23.32
C LEU A 307 -37.26 -4.35 -23.25
N VAL A 308 -37.51 -3.47 -22.29
CA VAL A 308 -36.81 -2.17 -22.15
C VAL A 308 -35.94 -2.18 -20.92
N VAL A 309 -34.65 -1.86 -21.06
CA VAL A 309 -33.74 -1.66 -19.93
C VAL A 309 -33.43 -0.16 -19.79
N CYS A 310 -33.82 0.46 -18.67
CA CYS A 310 -33.64 1.91 -18.44
C CYS A 310 -33.22 2.21 -16.99
N THR A 311 -32.95 3.48 -16.66
CA THR A 311 -32.72 3.93 -15.28
C THR A 311 -34.04 4.10 -14.52
N GLY A 312 -34.01 4.07 -13.19
CA GLY A 312 -35.21 4.08 -12.36
C GLY A 312 -36.05 5.35 -12.49
N ASP A 313 -35.43 6.50 -12.77
CA ASP A 313 -36.09 7.77 -13.08
C ASP A 313 -36.84 7.75 -14.42
N GLN A 314 -36.42 6.91 -15.36
CA GLN A 314 -37.05 6.75 -16.68
C GLN A 314 -38.08 5.62 -16.74
N ALA A 315 -38.14 4.77 -15.71
CA ALA A 315 -39.07 3.65 -15.61
C ALA A 315 -40.54 4.03 -15.83
N PRO A 316 -41.07 5.13 -15.24
CA PRO A 316 -42.47 5.49 -15.42
C PRO A 316 -42.78 5.90 -16.86
N VAL A 317 -41.84 6.60 -17.51
CA VAL A 317 -41.95 7.03 -18.91
C VAL A 317 -41.88 5.84 -19.85
N ALA A 318 -40.95 4.91 -19.61
CA ALA A 318 -40.84 3.67 -20.38
C ALA A 318 -42.07 2.77 -20.20
N ALA A 319 -42.60 2.65 -18.98
CA ALA A 319 -43.79 1.85 -18.70
C ALA A 319 -45.06 2.42 -19.34
N ALA A 320 -45.18 3.76 -19.43
CA ALA A 320 -46.33 4.43 -20.04
C ALA A 320 -46.50 4.12 -21.55
N VAL A 321 -45.47 3.58 -22.20
CA VAL A 321 -45.53 3.21 -23.62
C VAL A 321 -45.96 1.76 -23.84
N GLY A 322 -46.24 1.03 -22.76
CA GLY A 322 -46.71 -0.35 -22.79
C GLY A 322 -45.72 -1.41 -23.28
N PRO A 323 -44.40 -1.36 -22.99
CA PRO A 323 -43.51 -2.50 -23.23
C PRO A 323 -43.99 -3.76 -22.52
N ARG A 324 -43.62 -4.94 -23.06
CA ARG A 324 -43.89 -6.23 -22.41
C ARG A 324 -43.31 -6.26 -20.99
N GLN A 325 -42.12 -5.69 -20.83
CA GLN A 325 -41.41 -5.66 -19.57
C GLN A 325 -40.41 -4.50 -19.55
N VAL A 326 -40.44 -3.72 -18.46
CA VAL A 326 -39.41 -2.72 -18.15
C VAL A 326 -38.49 -3.30 -17.09
N LEU A 327 -37.21 -3.41 -17.39
CA LEU A 327 -36.16 -3.69 -16.44
C LEU A 327 -35.46 -2.38 -16.08
N THR A 328 -35.65 -1.93 -14.85
CA THR A 328 -34.91 -0.79 -14.36
C THR A 328 -33.56 -1.26 -13.85
N THR A 329 -32.48 -0.74 -14.42
CA THR A 329 -31.24 -0.62 -13.66
C THR A 329 -31.58 0.27 -12.47
N ALA A 330 -31.37 -0.21 -11.26
CA ALA A 330 -31.51 0.64 -10.09
C ALA A 330 -30.47 1.76 -10.24
N THR A 331 -30.88 2.94 -10.76
CA THR A 331 -30.35 4.20 -10.24
C THR A 331 -30.56 4.06 -8.76
N ALA A 332 -29.47 3.83 -8.03
CA ALA A 332 -29.48 3.54 -6.62
C ALA A 332 -30.60 4.33 -5.96
N ALA A 333 -31.74 3.66 -5.72
CA ALA A 333 -32.84 4.22 -4.96
C ALA A 333 -32.16 4.75 -3.72
N ALA A 334 -32.19 6.08 -3.54
CA ALA A 334 -31.35 6.84 -2.64
C ALA A 334 -30.80 5.90 -1.60
N ARG A 335 -29.59 5.37 -1.85
CA ARG A 335 -28.93 4.55 -0.84
C ARG A 335 -29.04 5.47 0.35
N THR A 336 -29.77 5.04 1.39
CA THR A 336 -29.43 5.44 2.74
C THR A 336 -27.94 5.25 2.75
N VAL A 337 -27.21 6.35 2.57
CA VAL A 337 -25.76 6.37 2.49
C VAL A 337 -25.39 5.51 3.66
N PRO A 338 -24.74 4.32 3.47
CA PRO A 338 -24.30 3.55 4.61
C PRO A 338 -23.53 4.57 5.43
N ARG A 339 -24.11 4.94 6.58
CA ARG A 339 -23.77 6.17 7.31
C ARG A 339 -22.27 6.18 7.31
N ARG A 340 -21.65 7.07 6.50
CA ARG A 340 -20.21 7.05 6.30
C ARG A 340 -19.67 7.03 7.72
N SER A 341 -18.83 6.05 8.06
CA SER A 341 -18.13 6.11 9.33
C SER A 341 -17.57 7.52 9.41
N PRO A 342 -17.95 8.31 10.43
CA PRO A 342 -17.57 9.71 10.49
C PRO A 342 -16.07 9.77 10.27
N LEU A 343 -15.64 10.56 9.28
CA LEU A 343 -14.22 10.67 8.98
C LEU A 343 -13.49 10.95 10.29
N PRO A 344 -12.34 10.31 10.54
CA PRO A 344 -11.62 10.50 11.78
C PRO A 344 -11.37 12.00 11.99
N ALA A 345 -11.84 12.53 13.13
CA ALA A 345 -11.55 13.91 13.49
C ALA A 345 -10.02 14.09 13.54
N ILE A 346 -9.52 15.20 12.99
CA ILE A 346 -8.13 15.59 13.13
C ILE A 346 -8.02 16.74 14.12
N THR A 347 -7.01 16.69 14.97
CA THR A 347 -6.70 17.77 15.91
C THR A 347 -6.18 19.00 15.17
N THR A 348 -6.20 20.17 15.81
CA THR A 348 -5.63 21.41 15.26
C THR A 348 -4.16 21.24 14.87
N ARG A 349 -3.40 20.50 15.66
CA ARG A 349 -1.97 20.26 15.41
C ARG A 349 -1.75 19.30 14.24
N GLU A 350 -2.49 18.20 14.17
CA GLU A 350 -2.45 17.28 13.04
C GLU A 350 -2.82 18.00 11.73
N ARG A 351 -3.79 18.91 11.79
CA ARG A 351 -4.16 19.78 10.67
C ARG A 351 -2.99 20.67 10.23
N GLN A 352 -2.33 21.37 11.16
CA GLN A 352 -1.17 22.22 10.85
C GLN A 352 -0.01 21.42 10.24
N ILE A 353 0.26 20.21 10.76
CA ILE A 353 1.28 19.30 10.22
C ILE A 353 0.93 18.91 8.78
N ALA A 354 -0.32 18.50 8.54
CA ALA A 354 -0.79 18.11 7.21
C ALA A 354 -0.79 19.29 6.21
N GLU A 355 -1.14 20.51 6.64
CA GLU A 355 -1.07 21.72 5.82
C GLU A 355 0.36 22.07 5.41
N LEU A 356 1.32 21.98 6.33
CA LEU A 356 2.73 22.20 6.01
C LEU A 356 3.30 21.08 5.12
N ALA A 357 2.87 19.83 5.31
CA ALA A 357 3.21 18.73 4.41
C ALA A 357 2.64 18.95 3.00
N ALA A 358 1.39 19.43 2.88
CA ALA A 358 0.78 19.81 1.61
C ALA A 358 1.51 20.98 0.92
N ARG A 359 2.13 21.87 1.69
CA ARG A 359 3.05 22.90 1.18
C ARG A 359 4.44 22.34 0.81
N GLY A 360 4.69 21.05 1.01
CA GLY A 360 5.93 20.39 0.63
C GLY A 360 7.09 20.58 1.59
N HIS A 361 6.82 20.92 2.86
CA HIS A 361 7.85 20.93 3.90
C HIS A 361 8.26 19.52 4.32
N SER A 362 9.56 19.33 4.58
CA SER A 362 10.06 18.09 5.19
C SER A 362 9.65 18.01 6.68
N ALA A 363 9.70 16.82 7.28
CA ALA A 363 9.38 16.65 8.70
C ALA A 363 10.22 17.55 9.62
N ASP A 364 11.48 17.77 9.26
CA ASP A 364 12.41 18.66 9.96
C ASP A 364 11.95 20.13 9.87
N GLN A 365 11.66 20.61 8.67
CA GLN A 365 11.16 21.97 8.43
C GLN A 365 9.78 22.21 9.09
N ILE A 366 8.91 21.20 9.11
CA ILE A 366 7.63 21.26 9.83
C ILE A 366 7.90 21.38 11.33
N GLY A 367 8.85 20.60 11.86
CA GLY A 367 9.26 20.64 13.25
C GLY A 367 9.75 22.03 13.66
N GLU A 368 10.67 22.61 12.88
CA GLU A 368 11.19 23.96 13.08
C GLU A 368 10.07 25.01 13.13
N ARG A 369 9.16 24.97 12.14
CA ARG A 369 8.04 25.96 12.04
C ARG A 369 7.02 25.85 13.15
N LEU A 370 6.77 24.64 13.66
CA LEU A 370 5.83 24.41 14.74
C LEU A 370 6.51 24.42 16.12
N ALA A 371 7.82 24.69 16.18
CA ALA A 371 8.65 24.62 17.39
C ALA A 371 8.57 23.26 18.12
N VAL A 372 8.62 22.16 17.34
CA VAL A 372 8.49 20.77 17.83
C VAL A 372 9.56 19.89 17.19
N GLY A 373 9.93 18.78 17.84
CA GLY A 373 10.95 17.87 17.29
C GLY A 373 10.51 17.17 15.99
N GLU A 374 11.42 17.02 15.03
CA GLU A 374 11.20 16.28 13.77
C GLU A 374 10.57 14.90 13.99
N GLN A 375 11.05 14.16 14.99
CA GLN A 375 10.56 12.81 15.29
C GLN A 375 9.08 12.80 15.69
N LEU A 376 8.60 13.85 16.35
CA LEU A 376 7.20 13.99 16.71
C LEU A 376 6.36 14.22 15.45
N VAL A 377 6.82 15.07 14.52
CA VAL A 377 6.14 15.26 13.22
C VAL A 377 6.02 13.94 12.45
N ARG A 378 7.10 13.16 12.37
CA ARG A 378 7.08 11.83 11.74
C ARG A 378 6.08 10.88 12.40
N SER A 379 6.03 10.90 13.73
CA SER A 379 5.09 10.08 14.51
C SER A 379 3.63 10.46 14.24
N GLU A 380 3.33 11.76 14.20
CA GLU A 380 1.98 12.28 13.92
C GLU A 380 1.54 11.96 12.49
N LEU A 381 2.41 12.16 11.49
CA LEU A 381 2.12 11.77 10.10
C LEU A 381 1.89 10.26 9.96
N ALA A 382 2.69 9.44 10.66
CA ALA A 382 2.48 7.99 10.67
C ALA A 382 1.15 7.59 11.33
N ALA A 383 0.77 8.24 12.44
CA ALA A 383 -0.51 8.01 13.11
C ALA A 383 -1.69 8.42 12.21
N LEU A 384 -1.58 9.55 11.51
CA LEU A 384 -2.57 9.96 10.51
C LEU A 384 -2.68 8.95 9.37
N ARG A 385 -1.55 8.49 8.80
CA ARG A 385 -1.58 7.49 7.72
C ARG A 385 -2.29 6.21 8.13
N HIS A 386 -1.97 5.70 9.33
CA HIS A 386 -2.65 4.54 9.89
C HIS A 386 -4.16 4.79 10.10
N ARG A 387 -4.52 5.94 10.70
CA ARG A 387 -5.92 6.28 11.01
C ARG A 387 -6.77 6.48 9.76
N PHE A 388 -6.18 6.98 8.67
CA PHE A 388 -6.83 7.14 7.38
C PHE A 388 -6.66 5.94 6.45
N ALA A 389 -5.96 4.88 6.88
CA ALA A 389 -5.65 3.70 6.06
C ALA A 389 -5.08 4.07 4.68
N VAL A 390 -4.01 4.86 4.70
CA VAL A 390 -3.26 5.31 3.51
C VAL A 390 -1.79 4.92 3.65
N THR A 391 -1.12 4.75 2.52
CA THR A 391 0.23 4.16 2.49
C THR A 391 1.32 5.20 2.75
N ASP A 392 1.16 6.39 2.16
CA ASP A 392 2.16 7.45 2.22
C ASP A 392 1.55 8.85 2.44
N ASP A 393 2.41 9.83 2.68
CA ASP A 393 2.00 11.20 3.00
C ASP A 393 1.35 11.91 1.79
N THR A 394 1.62 11.44 0.57
CA THR A 394 1.02 11.97 -0.67
C THR A 394 -0.45 11.60 -0.74
N GLU A 395 -0.76 10.31 -0.55
CA GLU A 395 -2.13 9.80 -0.49
C GLU A 395 -2.89 10.40 0.71
N LEU A 396 -2.22 10.54 1.86
CA LEU A 396 -2.79 11.20 3.04
C LEU A 396 -3.27 12.62 2.71
N VAL A 397 -2.39 13.45 2.15
CA VAL A 397 -2.72 14.85 1.82
C VAL A 397 -3.82 14.92 0.77
N ALA A 398 -3.79 14.07 -0.27
CA ALA A 398 -4.85 14.00 -1.26
C ALA A 398 -6.22 13.71 -0.62
N ARG A 399 -6.26 12.75 0.32
CA ARG A 399 -7.47 12.37 1.05
C ARG A 399 -7.96 13.47 1.98
N LEU A 400 -7.05 14.16 2.70
CA LEU A 400 -7.40 15.28 3.59
C LEU A 400 -7.92 16.51 2.82
N ILE A 401 -7.36 16.82 1.65
CA ILE A 401 -7.86 17.90 0.77
C ILE A 401 -9.24 17.56 0.22
N THR A 402 -9.41 16.35 -0.32
CA THR A 402 -10.69 15.89 -0.90
C THR A 402 -11.80 15.85 0.14
N ALA A 403 -11.46 15.60 1.41
CA ALA A 403 -12.38 15.60 2.54
C ALA A 403 -12.56 16.99 3.20
N GLU A 404 -11.92 18.04 2.70
CA GLU A 404 -11.95 19.40 3.26
C GLU A 404 -11.51 19.46 4.73
N LEU A 405 -10.61 18.55 5.15
CA LEU A 405 -10.13 18.47 6.53
C LEU A 405 -8.97 19.42 6.81
N ILE A 406 -8.26 19.90 5.78
CA ILE A 406 -7.22 20.92 5.90
C ILE A 406 -7.58 22.21 5.16
N ASP A 407 -7.12 23.35 5.66
CA ASP A 407 -7.38 24.65 5.02
C ASP A 407 -6.46 24.83 3.80
N THR A 408 -7.06 24.89 2.62
CA THR A 408 -6.31 25.04 1.36
C THR A 408 -6.09 26.50 0.96
N ARG A 409 -6.58 27.50 1.73
CA ARG A 409 -6.45 28.92 1.37
C ARG A 409 -5.00 29.37 1.26
N HIS A 410 -4.17 29.02 2.24
CA HIS A 410 -2.74 29.34 2.21
C HIS A 410 -2.01 28.64 1.07
N LEU A 411 -2.37 27.39 0.77
CA LEU A 411 -1.77 26.66 -0.34
C LEU A 411 -2.20 27.26 -1.69
N ARG A 412 -3.48 27.61 -1.87
CA ARG A 412 -3.98 28.27 -3.08
C ARG A 412 -3.30 29.62 -3.33
N ALA A 413 -2.95 30.36 -2.28
CA ALA A 413 -2.22 31.62 -2.40
C ALA A 413 -0.75 31.45 -2.90
N GLU A 414 -0.15 30.28 -2.71
CA GLU A 414 1.21 29.96 -3.18
C GLU A 414 1.24 29.37 -4.60
N LEU A 415 0.09 28.94 -5.12
CA LEU A 415 -0.02 28.25 -6.41
C LEU A 415 -0.30 29.23 -7.56
N PRO A 416 0.16 28.91 -8.79
CA PRO A 416 -0.20 29.72 -9.96
C PRO A 416 -1.71 29.71 -10.18
N ALA A 417 -2.26 30.84 -10.63
CA ALA A 417 -3.70 31.00 -10.87
C ALA A 417 -4.27 30.02 -11.91
N ARG A 418 -3.41 29.52 -12.81
CA ARG A 418 -3.75 28.52 -13.83
C ARG A 418 -2.83 27.31 -13.68
N ALA A 419 -3.41 26.12 -13.73
CA ALA A 419 -2.63 24.87 -13.76
C ALA A 419 -1.65 24.89 -14.94
N PRO A 420 -0.40 24.42 -14.77
CA PRO A 420 0.48 24.17 -15.90
C PRO A 420 -0.18 23.17 -16.85
N ASP A 421 0.14 23.26 -18.15
CA ASP A 421 -0.36 22.28 -19.12
C ASP A 421 0.39 20.96 -18.92
N LEU A 422 -0.31 19.98 -18.35
CA LEU A 422 0.21 18.65 -18.10
C LEU A 422 -0.20 17.71 -19.23
N ASP A 423 0.71 16.86 -19.68
CA ASP A 423 0.40 15.82 -20.64
C ASP A 423 -0.52 14.73 -20.02
N GLN A 424 -1.05 13.83 -20.85
CA GLN A 424 -1.96 12.78 -20.38
C GLN A 424 -1.28 11.79 -19.40
N ALA A 425 0.00 11.50 -19.59
CA ALA A 425 0.76 10.59 -18.74
C ALA A 425 1.04 11.20 -17.36
N GLU A 426 1.37 12.49 -17.32
CA GLU A 426 1.56 13.29 -16.10
C GLU A 426 0.27 13.35 -15.27
N ARG A 427 -0.87 13.63 -15.92
CA ARG A 427 -2.20 13.60 -15.25
C ARG A 427 -2.54 12.21 -14.73
N ALA A 428 -2.29 11.16 -15.52
CA ALA A 428 -2.56 9.78 -15.11
C ALA A 428 -1.72 9.38 -13.88
N VAL A 429 -0.43 9.70 -13.88
CA VAL A 429 0.48 9.43 -12.76
C VAL A 429 0.06 10.18 -11.50
N LEU A 430 -0.28 11.46 -11.61
CA LEU A 430 -0.77 12.24 -10.47
C LEU A 430 -2.09 11.68 -9.92
N ALA A 431 -3.00 11.20 -10.78
CA ALA A 431 -4.23 10.54 -10.37
C ALA A 431 -3.94 9.24 -9.59
N LEU A 432 -3.00 8.43 -10.07
CA LEU A 432 -2.54 7.23 -9.35
C LEU A 432 -1.90 7.57 -7.99
N MET A 433 -1.12 8.65 -7.92
CA MET A 433 -0.55 9.13 -6.65
C MET A 433 -1.65 9.57 -5.67
N CYS A 434 -2.68 10.28 -6.14
CA CYS A 434 -3.82 10.67 -5.30
C CYS A 434 -4.56 9.45 -4.75
N ALA A 435 -4.67 8.39 -5.55
CA ALA A 435 -5.36 7.15 -5.21
C ALA A 435 -4.52 6.15 -4.40
N GLY A 436 -3.23 6.43 -4.15
CA GLY A 436 -2.32 5.46 -3.53
C GLY A 436 -2.04 4.23 -4.41
N ALA A 437 -2.27 4.34 -5.72
CA ALA A 437 -2.22 3.25 -6.70
C ALA A 437 -1.03 3.36 -7.67
N LEU A 438 0.05 4.07 -7.29
CA LEU A 438 1.27 4.17 -8.09
C LEU A 438 2.17 2.92 -7.93
N ASP A 439 1.55 1.74 -8.01
CA ASP A 439 2.22 0.44 -8.06
C ASP A 439 2.26 -0.08 -9.51
N PRO A 440 3.04 -1.15 -9.80
CA PRO A 440 3.14 -1.68 -11.16
C PRO A 440 1.80 -2.09 -11.80
N GLY A 441 0.80 -2.48 -11.00
CA GLY A 441 -0.55 -2.78 -11.46
C GLY A 441 -1.30 -1.53 -11.90
N GLY A 442 -1.34 -0.49 -11.07
CA GLY A 442 -1.97 0.78 -11.41
C GLY A 442 -1.32 1.47 -12.62
N VAL A 443 0.02 1.44 -12.70
CA VAL A 443 0.78 1.96 -13.85
C VAL A 443 0.40 1.25 -15.15
N ARG A 444 0.28 -0.09 -15.14
CA ARG A 444 -0.18 -0.85 -16.32
C ARG A 444 -1.64 -0.57 -16.66
N ALA A 445 -2.50 -0.37 -15.66
CA ALA A 445 -3.92 -0.10 -15.87
C ALA A 445 -4.17 1.21 -16.64
N VAL A 446 -3.25 2.18 -16.52
CA VAL A 446 -3.29 3.44 -17.30
C VAL A 446 -2.48 3.38 -18.60
N GLY A 447 -2.00 2.19 -19.01
CA GLY A 447 -1.29 1.99 -20.26
C GLY A 447 0.15 2.51 -20.28
N LEU A 448 0.77 2.71 -19.11
CA LEU A 448 2.16 3.17 -19.00
C LEU A 448 3.10 2.03 -18.62
N THR A 449 4.34 2.11 -19.06
CA THR A 449 5.44 1.32 -18.49
C THR A 449 5.95 1.95 -17.19
N GLN A 450 6.66 1.16 -16.36
CA GLN A 450 7.25 1.68 -15.12
C GLN A 450 8.26 2.81 -15.37
N ARG A 451 8.98 2.77 -16.49
CA ARG A 451 9.95 3.80 -16.88
C ARG A 451 9.24 5.09 -17.27
N GLU A 452 8.19 5.00 -18.08
CA GLU A 452 7.37 6.16 -18.48
C GLU A 452 6.67 6.78 -17.29
N ALA A 453 6.08 5.98 -16.40
CA ALA A 453 5.44 6.48 -15.20
C ALA A 453 6.41 7.26 -14.31
N ARG A 454 7.65 6.78 -14.12
CA ARG A 454 8.69 7.52 -13.37
C ARG A 454 9.13 8.81 -14.07
N ALA A 455 9.24 8.79 -15.39
CA ALA A 455 9.59 9.99 -16.16
C ALA A 455 8.47 11.05 -16.10
N ALA A 456 7.21 10.63 -16.29
CA ALA A 456 6.04 11.48 -16.15
C ALA A 456 5.87 12.00 -14.71
N GLU A 457 6.12 11.16 -13.70
CA GLU A 457 6.17 11.58 -12.30
C GLU A 457 7.18 12.71 -12.07
N ALA A 458 8.42 12.54 -12.55
CA ALA A 458 9.46 13.54 -12.38
C ALA A 458 9.11 14.88 -13.06
N ARG A 459 8.56 14.84 -14.28
CA ARG A 459 8.12 16.04 -15.00
C ARG A 459 6.94 16.72 -14.32
N ALA A 460 5.93 15.96 -13.90
CA ALA A 460 4.78 16.48 -13.16
C ALA A 460 5.20 17.17 -11.85
N ILE A 461 6.10 16.55 -11.09
CA ILE A 461 6.66 17.15 -9.87
C ILE A 461 7.43 18.43 -10.19
N GLN A 462 8.26 18.42 -11.23
CA GLN A 462 9.01 19.60 -11.66
C GLN A 462 8.08 20.76 -12.10
N ALA A 463 6.97 20.45 -12.78
CA ALA A 463 6.02 21.43 -13.27
C ALA A 463 5.15 22.04 -12.14
N LEU A 464 4.75 21.23 -11.16
CA LEU A 464 3.79 21.64 -10.13
C LEU A 464 4.43 22.03 -8.79
N SER A 465 5.67 21.60 -8.53
CA SER A 465 6.29 21.73 -7.21
C SER A 465 7.65 22.39 -7.28
N PRO A 466 7.77 23.69 -6.95
CA PRO A 466 9.07 24.38 -6.93
C PRO A 466 10.04 23.76 -5.92
N ARG A 467 9.50 23.06 -4.91
CA ARG A 467 10.26 22.34 -3.87
C ARG A 467 10.61 20.90 -4.24
N ARG A 468 10.23 20.45 -5.45
CA ARG A 468 10.39 19.05 -5.90
C ARG A 468 9.79 18.02 -4.94
N SER A 469 8.74 18.42 -4.22
CA SER A 469 8.01 17.55 -3.28
C SER A 469 6.81 16.90 -3.98
N ARG A 470 6.74 15.56 -3.88
CA ARG A 470 5.62 14.74 -4.39
C ARG A 470 4.28 15.15 -3.78
N THR A 471 4.26 15.30 -2.46
CA THR A 471 3.07 15.70 -1.69
C THR A 471 2.54 17.06 -2.13
N HIS A 472 3.43 18.03 -2.35
CA HIS A 472 3.05 19.34 -2.84
C HIS A 472 2.54 19.32 -4.28
N ALA A 473 3.17 18.55 -5.18
CA ALA A 473 2.71 18.42 -6.56
C ALA A 473 1.28 17.88 -6.63
N VAL A 474 0.96 16.86 -5.83
CA VAL A 474 -0.40 16.31 -5.75
C VAL A 474 -1.40 17.31 -5.16
N ALA A 475 -1.02 18.00 -4.09
CA ALA A 475 -1.87 19.03 -3.50
C ALA A 475 -2.16 20.18 -4.50
N ALA A 476 -1.14 20.61 -5.25
CA ALA A 476 -1.25 21.59 -6.32
C ALA A 476 -2.19 21.12 -7.45
N ALA A 477 -2.02 19.88 -7.91
CA ALA A 477 -2.85 19.30 -8.96
C ALA A 477 -4.33 19.24 -8.58
N LEU A 478 -4.64 18.85 -7.34
CA LEU A 478 -6.02 18.80 -6.84
C LEU A 478 -6.64 20.19 -6.69
N ILE A 479 -5.90 21.16 -6.12
CA ILE A 479 -6.41 22.52 -5.88
C ILE A 479 -6.63 23.30 -7.17
N THR A 480 -5.76 23.09 -8.17
CA THR A 480 -5.85 23.76 -9.48
C THR A 480 -6.81 23.04 -10.45
N GLY A 481 -7.33 21.87 -10.07
CA GLY A 481 -8.22 21.06 -10.91
C GLY A 481 -7.51 20.36 -12.07
N ALA A 482 -6.17 20.27 -12.05
CA ALA A 482 -5.40 19.54 -13.05
C ALA A 482 -5.68 18.03 -13.03
N VAL A 483 -6.09 17.51 -11.87
CA VAL A 483 -6.48 16.12 -11.63
C VAL A 483 -7.78 16.09 -10.84
N ALA A 484 -8.71 15.23 -11.24
CA ALA A 484 -9.94 15.01 -10.50
C ALA A 484 -9.64 14.28 -9.18
N PRO A 485 -10.32 14.62 -8.07
CA PRO A 485 -10.14 13.91 -6.82
C PRO A 485 -10.44 12.42 -7.05
N PRO A 486 -9.62 11.52 -6.46
CA PRO A 486 -9.85 10.09 -6.59
C PRO A 486 -11.25 9.79 -6.06
N LEU A 487 -12.05 9.08 -6.86
CA LEU A 487 -13.29 8.51 -6.36
C LEU A 487 -12.92 7.64 -5.15
N PRO A 488 -13.60 7.81 -4.00
CA PRO A 488 -13.30 7.00 -2.84
C PRO A 488 -13.41 5.52 -3.26
N PRO A 489 -12.48 4.65 -2.81
CA PRO A 489 -12.56 3.25 -3.14
C PRO A 489 -13.97 2.75 -2.75
N PRO A 490 -14.60 1.91 -3.58
CA PRO A 490 -15.88 1.33 -3.22
C PRO A 490 -15.70 0.72 -1.83
N ALA A 491 -16.55 1.09 -0.87
CA ALA A 491 -16.41 0.66 0.51
C ALA A 491 -16.21 -0.85 0.52
N SER A 492 -14.98 -1.28 0.76
CA SER A 492 -14.66 -2.68 0.94
C SER A 492 -15.49 -3.07 2.16
N ASP A 493 -16.43 -4.00 1.99
CA ASP A 493 -17.15 -4.55 3.14
C ASP A 493 -16.10 -4.88 4.18
N PRO A 494 -16.23 -4.37 5.43
CA PRO A 494 -15.24 -4.64 6.45
C PRO A 494 -15.09 -6.14 6.51
N GLU A 495 -13.88 -6.62 6.22
CA GLU A 495 -13.50 -8.02 6.32
C GLU A 495 -14.06 -8.51 7.66
N PRO A 496 -14.97 -9.50 7.67
CA PRO A 496 -15.73 -9.85 8.86
C PRO A 496 -14.71 -10.10 9.96
N ALA A 497 -14.75 -9.25 10.99
CA ALA A 497 -13.84 -9.35 12.12
C ALA A 497 -13.84 -10.81 12.54
N ILE A 498 -12.68 -11.46 12.41
CA ILE A 498 -12.48 -12.83 12.86
C ILE A 498 -12.79 -12.79 14.34
N SER A 499 -14.02 -13.19 14.68
CA SER A 499 -14.51 -13.20 16.03
C SER A 499 -13.54 -14.09 16.82
N PRO A 500 -12.89 -13.58 17.89
CA PRO A 500 -11.95 -14.38 18.65
C PRO A 500 -12.72 -15.61 19.13
N ALA A 501 -12.29 -16.79 18.66
CA ALA A 501 -12.90 -18.05 19.00
C ALA A 501 -13.09 -18.10 20.52
N ALA A 502 -14.35 -18.24 20.94
CA ALA A 502 -14.71 -18.41 22.34
C ALA A 502 -13.80 -19.48 22.96
N PRO A 503 -13.26 -19.26 24.16
CA PRO A 503 -12.37 -20.23 24.79
C PRO A 503 -13.08 -21.57 24.87
N ARG A 504 -12.54 -22.58 24.19
CA ARG A 504 -13.00 -23.97 24.29
C ARG A 504 -13.00 -24.35 25.76
N ARG A 505 -14.20 -24.48 26.33
CA ARG A 505 -14.40 -25.05 27.67
C ARG A 505 -13.72 -26.42 27.69
N ARG A 506 -12.66 -26.56 28.49
CA ARG A 506 -12.09 -27.87 28.80
C ARG A 506 -13.19 -28.75 29.40
N PRO A 507 -13.27 -30.03 29.03
CA PRO A 507 -14.17 -30.96 29.69
C PRO A 507 -13.80 -31.04 31.18
N ARG A 508 -14.80 -30.83 32.05
CA ARG A 508 -14.68 -31.05 33.49
C ARG A 508 -14.37 -32.53 33.71
N LEU A 509 -13.16 -32.83 34.17
CA LEU A 509 -12.83 -34.12 34.76
C LEU A 509 -13.58 -34.24 36.09
N SER A 510 -14.41 -35.28 36.20
CA SER A 510 -15.09 -35.69 37.42
C SER A 510 -14.08 -36.03 38.53
N PRO A 511 -14.36 -35.72 39.80
CA PRO A 511 -13.47 -36.07 40.90
C PRO A 511 -13.58 -37.56 41.23
N SER A 512 -12.46 -38.27 41.10
CA SER A 512 -12.27 -39.63 41.58
C SER A 512 -12.24 -39.64 43.11
N ARG A 513 -13.03 -40.56 43.70
CA ARG A 513 -13.06 -40.88 45.14
C ARG A 513 -11.66 -41.16 45.71
N PRO A 514 -11.32 -40.72 46.93
CA PRO A 514 -10.16 -41.21 47.65
C PRO A 514 -10.49 -42.54 48.36
N SER A 515 -9.61 -43.53 48.17
CA SER A 515 -9.58 -44.78 48.91
C SER A 515 -9.01 -44.57 50.31
N ALA A 516 -9.59 -45.27 51.27
CA ALA A 516 -9.24 -45.26 52.68
C ALA A 516 -7.90 -45.92 52.99
N GLY A 517 -7.30 -45.49 54.12
CA GLY A 517 -6.44 -46.30 54.97
C GLY A 517 -4.98 -45.86 55.01
N HIS A 518 -4.57 -45.20 56.10
CA HIS A 518 -3.65 -45.80 57.10
C HIS A 518 -3.46 -44.85 58.30
N SER A 519 -3.31 -45.48 59.46
CA SER A 519 -3.44 -44.96 60.82
C SER A 519 -2.19 -44.24 61.36
N ALA A 520 -2.42 -43.14 62.10
CA ALA A 520 -1.80 -42.71 63.38
C ALA A 520 -0.25 -42.46 63.47
N PRO A 521 0.30 -41.79 64.52
CA PRO A 521 -0.35 -41.25 65.72
C PRO A 521 -0.05 -39.77 66.08
N ARG A 522 -0.86 -39.34 67.06
CA ARG A 522 -0.92 -38.07 67.79
C ARG A 522 0.42 -37.61 68.40
N ARG A 523 0.65 -36.29 68.38
CA ARG A 523 1.34 -35.56 69.47
C ARG A 523 0.58 -34.27 69.82
N ARG A 524 0.56 -34.00 71.12
CA ARG A 524 -0.15 -32.95 71.86
C ARG A 524 0.55 -31.58 71.74
N CYS A 525 -0.26 -30.51 71.83
CA CYS A 525 -0.16 -29.17 72.51
C CYS A 525 1.22 -28.62 72.97
N PRO A 526 1.39 -27.30 73.28
CA PRO A 526 0.41 -26.21 73.56
C PRO A 526 0.68 -24.89 72.76
N ALA A 527 -0.26 -23.96 72.58
CA ALA A 527 -0.68 -22.85 73.46
C ALA A 527 0.45 -21.96 74.03
N ALA A 528 0.51 -20.72 73.53
CA ALA A 528 1.07 -19.49 74.11
C ALA A 528 0.35 -18.35 73.35
N GLU A 529 -0.53 -17.52 73.92
CA GLU A 529 -0.40 -16.53 75.00
C GLU A 529 0.65 -15.43 74.73
N ASP A 530 0.17 -14.20 74.97
CA ASP A 530 0.83 -12.89 75.08
C ASP A 530 1.28 -12.13 73.81
N GLU A 531 0.59 -11.01 73.55
CA GLU A 531 1.20 -9.69 73.77
C GLU A 531 0.12 -8.57 73.86
N HIS A 532 -0.06 -8.06 75.08
CA HIS A 532 -0.69 -6.78 75.38
C HIS A 532 0.41 -5.74 75.58
N ALA A 533 0.33 -4.61 74.90
CA ALA A 533 1.10 -3.41 75.19
C ALA A 533 0.16 -2.22 75.32
N PRO A 534 0.25 -1.42 76.39
CA PRO A 534 -0.17 -0.04 76.34
C PRO A 534 0.96 0.91 76.78
N ALA A 535 1.08 2.03 76.07
CA ALA A 535 1.79 3.21 76.54
C ALA A 535 1.00 4.46 76.10
N ALA A 536 0.29 5.06 77.06
CA ALA A 536 -0.04 6.48 77.04
C ALA A 536 -0.39 6.95 78.47
N ARG A 537 0.49 7.83 78.97
CA ARG A 537 0.42 8.72 80.16
C ARG A 537 0.83 8.17 81.51
#